data_AF-A0A814LHY9-F1
#
_entry.id   AF-A0A814LHY9-F1
#
_cell.length_a   1.000
_cell.length_b   1.000
_cell.length_c   1.000
_cell.angle_alpha   90.00
_cell.angle_beta   90.00
_cell.angle_gamma   90.00
#
_symmetry.space_group_name_H-M   'P 1'
#
loop_
_entity.id
_entity.type
_entity.pdbx_description
1 polymer ?
#
loop_
_entity_poly.entity_id
_entity_poly.type
_entity_poly.pdbx_seq_one_letter_code
_entity_poly.pdbx_strand_id
1 'polypeptide(L)' 'RDLRMPFGGVKDSGIGREGYPYSEEVFTEVKTVCINVA' A
#
# COMPACT_ATOMS: atom_id res chain seq x y z
N ARG A 1 0.90 -12.88 -15.94
CA ARG A 1 1.22 -11.50 -15.47
C ARG A 1 1.61 -11.61 -14.01
N ASP A 2 2.72 -11.03 -13.57
CA ASP A 2 3.11 -11.05 -12.15
C ASP A 2 2.35 -9.96 -11.40
N LEU A 3 1.49 -10.34 -10.46
CA LEU A 3 0.62 -9.44 -9.68
C LEU A 3 1.31 -8.87 -8.43
N ARG A 4 2.55 -9.28 -8.17
CA ARG A 4 3.39 -8.77 -7.07
C ARG A 4 4.24 -7.58 -7.49
N MET A 5 4.28 -7.30 -8.79
CA MET A 5 5.03 -6.17 -9.31
C MET A 5 4.25 -4.88 -9.03
N PRO A 6 4.93 -3.80 -8.62
CA PRO A 6 4.28 -2.49 -8.47
C PRO A 6 3.70 -2.03 -9.81
N PHE A 7 2.43 -1.65 -9.81
CA PHE A 7 1.74 -1.09 -10.96
C PHE A 7 1.21 0.32 -10.62
N GLY A 8 1.41 1.29 -11.51
CA GLY A 8 0.88 2.64 -11.32
C GLY A 8 1.54 3.68 -12.23
N GLY A 9 0.92 4.86 -12.30
CA GLY A 9 1.34 5.96 -13.17
C GLY A 9 2.43 6.85 -12.56
N VAL A 10 2.87 7.83 -13.34
CA VAL A 10 3.74 8.93 -12.88
C VAL A 10 3.20 10.25 -13.41
N LYS A 11 3.45 11.36 -12.71
CA LYS A 11 2.95 12.70 -13.09
C LYS A 11 1.42 12.69 -13.27
N ASP A 12 0.93 13.21 -14.38
CA ASP A 12 -0.50 13.28 -14.70
C ASP A 12 -1.11 11.91 -15.04
N SER A 13 -0.31 10.84 -15.13
CA SER A 13 -0.82 9.46 -15.32
C SER A 13 -1.27 8.79 -14.03
N GLY A 14 -1.18 9.46 -12.87
CA GLY A 14 -1.69 8.99 -11.58
C GLY A 14 -0.64 8.97 -10.47
N ILE A 15 -1.12 8.76 -9.24
CA ILE A 15 -0.33 8.71 -7.99
C ILE A 15 -0.54 7.37 -7.28
N GLY A 16 0.45 6.94 -6.48
CA GLY A 16 0.39 5.67 -5.75
C GLY A 16 0.79 4.45 -6.59
N ARG A 17 0.74 3.28 -5.96
CA ARG A 17 1.04 1.98 -6.58
C ARG A 17 0.03 0.93 -6.11
N GLU A 18 -0.22 -0.04 -6.97
CA GLU A 18 -1.02 -1.23 -6.73
C GLU A 18 -0.21 -2.49 -7.04
N GLY A 19 -0.80 -3.66 -6.78
CA GLY A 19 -0.13 -4.95 -6.78
C GLY A 19 0.31 -5.31 -5.36
N TYR A 20 0.41 -6.60 -5.05
CA TYR A 20 0.84 -7.02 -3.72
C TYR A 20 2.32 -6.62 -3.50
N PRO A 21 2.69 -5.91 -2.41
CA PRO A 21 1.90 -5.58 -1.23
C PRO A 21 1.23 -4.19 -1.23
N TYR A 22 1.55 -3.31 -2.18
CA TYR A 22 1.06 -1.92 -2.26
C TYR A 22 -0.47 -1.78 -2.20
N SER A 23 -1.21 -2.77 -2.70
CA SER A 23 -2.67 -2.79 -2.59
C SER A 23 -3.17 -2.83 -1.13
N GLU A 24 -2.40 -3.36 -0.18
CA GLU A 24 -2.77 -3.31 1.25
C GLU A 24 -2.85 -1.87 1.76
N GLU A 25 -1.91 -1.01 1.39
CA GLU A 25 -1.90 0.42 1.76
C GLU A 25 -3.08 1.20 1.15
N VAL A 26 -3.58 0.77 0.00
CA VAL A 26 -4.71 1.41 -0.69
C VAL A 26 -6.06 0.98 -0.08
N PHE A 27 -6.21 -0.31 0.23
CA PHE A 27 -7.49 -0.87 0.66
C PHE A 27 -7.64 -1.02 2.18
N THR A 28 -6.59 -0.73 2.95
CA THR A 28 -6.62 -0.82 4.42
C THR A 28 -6.04 0.43 5.07
N GLU A 29 -6.46 0.71 6.30
CA GLU A 29 -5.91 1.80 7.11
C GLU A 29 -4.92 1.24 8.13
N VAL A 30 -3.69 1.73 8.12
CA VAL A 30 -2.67 1.32 9.08
C VAL A 30 -3.00 1.88 10.45
N LYS A 31 -3.20 0.98 11.43
CA LYS A 31 -3.46 1.34 12.83
C LYS A 31 -2.38 0.80 13.74
N THR A 32 -1.62 1.71 14.37
CA THR A 32 -0.62 1.35 15.38
C THR A 32 -1.24 1.36 16.77
N VAL A 33 -1.05 0.28 17.54
CA VAL A 33 -1.48 0.16 18.94
C VAL A 33 -0.28 -0.02 19.84
N CYS A 34 -0.07 0.90 20.77
CA CYS A 34 0.98 0.80 21.79
C CYS A 34 0.37 0.30 23.10
N ILE A 35 0.91 -0.80 23.63
CA ILE A 35 0.47 -1.37 24.90
C ILE A 35 1.58 -1.17 25.92
N ASN A 36 1.28 -0.52 27.03
CA ASN A 36 2.18 -0.47 28.19
C ASN A 36 1.91 -1.69 29.08
N VAL A 37 2.95 -2.48 29.35
CA VAL A 37 2.87 -3.77 30.07
C VAL A 37 3.59 -3.73 31.43
N ALA A 38 4.03 -2.54 31.86
CA ALA A 38 4.76 -2.31 33.11
C ALA A 38 3.87 -1.67 34.18
#